data_AF-A0A970KWY5-F1
#
_entry.id   AF-A0A970KWY5-F1
#
_cell.length_a   1.000
_cell.length_b   1.000
_cell.length_c   1.000
_cell.angle_alpha   90.00
_cell.angle_beta   90.00
_cell.angle_gamma   90.00
#
_symmetry.space_group_name_H-M   'P 1'
#
loop_
_entity.id
_entity.type
_entity.pdbx_description
1 polymer ?
#
loop_
_entity_poly.entity_id
_entity_poly.type
_entity_poly.pdbx_seq_one_letter_code
_entity_poly.pdbx_strand_id
1 'polypeptide(L)'
;MWRTIRWGLVSAVVLVVLIVSVFSVFFTDMWWFQSLGYQRLFTIQIAWLWGVGLGVGLAAALFVLFNLWLTRQSVVQSIADFSEGWAYRFSGRGVPAVFAAISLIVGIIYGVSTAPSWQRFALYLNQQPFGFTDPVFQKDIGFYVFTLPFWESVNYLGLGLVALTLILTGVIYALTGNLRFEGFRVQWSGRAKAHLSLLLSALVGLRAWRYHLDLYNLLYSSRGAVFGAAYTDVHANGLALRVLTILASLVALGILINLVTRQRGSRLIVVSLGLLVVSSIGLGGLYPAAIQKFVVEPNELVREGPYIANHIAMTRAAFGLTDIKAHEIDPEGGVTPAQLAENRATIENVRLWDWRPLLTTYRQLQEFRLYYEFADVDIDRYRIGDRYQQVMLAAREIDVNSLQNPTWINRHLQYTRMVTESWSVRSTASLPRGFRSFSFQTSRRGEYRR
;
A
#
# COMPACT_ATOMS: atom_id res chain seq x y z
N MET A 1 -26.58 11.31 -46.76
CA MET A 1 -27.65 11.58 -45.77
C MET A 1 -27.98 10.36 -44.90
N TRP A 2 -28.30 9.18 -45.46
CA TRP A 2 -28.64 7.99 -44.66
C TRP A 2 -27.50 7.40 -43.80
N ARG A 3 -26.23 7.49 -44.24
CA ARG A 3 -25.07 7.05 -43.42
C ARG A 3 -24.82 7.97 -42.22
N THR A 4 -24.94 9.29 -42.38
CA THR A 4 -24.77 10.25 -41.27
C THR A 4 -25.89 10.16 -40.24
N ILE A 5 -27.13 9.91 -40.67
CA ILE A 5 -28.27 9.66 -39.76
C ILE A 5 -28.08 8.36 -38.97
N ARG A 6 -27.63 7.27 -39.63
CA ARG A 6 -27.34 5.99 -38.95
C ARG A 6 -26.22 6.12 -37.91
N TRP A 7 -25.12 6.78 -38.24
CA TRP A 7 -24.05 7.03 -37.27
C TRP A 7 -24.49 7.95 -36.12
N GLY A 8 -25.28 8.99 -36.41
CA GLY A 8 -25.87 9.83 -35.36
C GLY A 8 -26.77 9.04 -34.40
N LEU A 9 -27.59 8.12 -34.91
CA LEU A 9 -28.45 7.26 -34.09
C LEU A 9 -27.62 6.29 -33.23
N VAL A 10 -26.60 5.65 -33.81
CA VAL A 10 -25.68 4.76 -33.06
C VAL A 10 -24.94 5.54 -31.97
N SER A 11 -24.42 6.72 -32.26
CA SER A 11 -23.77 7.59 -31.28
C SER A 11 -24.73 8.01 -30.15
N ALA A 12 -25.99 8.33 -30.49
CA ALA A 12 -27.00 8.66 -29.48
C ALA A 12 -27.33 7.46 -28.57
N VAL A 13 -27.49 6.26 -29.13
CA VAL A 13 -27.73 5.03 -28.35
C VAL A 13 -26.53 4.73 -27.44
N VAL A 14 -25.31 4.82 -27.97
CA VAL A 14 -24.09 4.62 -27.16
C VAL A 14 -24.00 5.64 -26.03
N LEU A 15 -24.31 6.91 -26.29
CA LEU A 15 -24.32 7.95 -25.27
C LEU A 15 -25.37 7.66 -24.19
N VAL A 16 -26.58 7.24 -24.56
CA VAL A 16 -27.63 6.87 -23.61
C VAL A 16 -27.19 5.68 -22.76
N VAL A 17 -26.62 4.63 -23.36
CA VAL A 17 -26.12 3.46 -22.61
C VAL A 17 -25.01 3.86 -21.63
N LEU A 18 -24.09 4.73 -22.04
CA LEU A 18 -23.03 5.24 -21.16
C LEU A 18 -23.62 6.05 -19.99
N ILE A 19 -24.57 6.94 -20.26
CA ILE A 19 -25.27 7.72 -19.22
C ILE A 19 -25.97 6.76 -18.25
N VAL A 20 -26.78 5.84 -18.75
CA VAL A 20 -27.51 4.88 -17.91
C VAL A 20 -26.53 4.03 -17.09
N SER A 21 -25.43 3.56 -17.68
CA SER A 21 -24.40 2.78 -16.96
C SER A 21 -23.76 3.58 -15.81
N VAL A 22 -23.37 4.83 -16.07
CA VAL A 22 -22.76 5.71 -15.05
C VAL A 22 -23.74 6.02 -13.93
N PHE A 23 -24.99 6.35 -14.26
CA PHE A 23 -26.01 6.68 -13.25
C PHE A 23 -26.58 5.46 -12.54
N SER A 24 -26.55 4.26 -13.15
CA SER A 24 -27.08 3.03 -12.56
C SER A 24 -26.37 2.67 -11.26
N VAL A 25 -25.04 2.85 -11.20
CA VAL A 25 -24.28 2.61 -9.96
C VAL A 25 -24.70 3.59 -8.88
N PHE A 26 -24.77 4.89 -9.22
CA PHE A 26 -25.16 5.93 -8.27
C PHE A 26 -26.57 5.71 -7.69
N PHE A 27 -27.56 5.41 -8.53
CA PHE A 27 -28.93 5.18 -8.07
C PHE A 27 -29.07 3.87 -7.29
N THR A 28 -28.36 2.81 -7.68
CA THR A 28 -28.32 1.54 -6.93
C THR A 28 -27.78 1.77 -5.53
N ASP A 29 -26.65 2.48 -5.40
CA ASP A 29 -26.06 2.80 -4.11
C ASP A 29 -27.00 3.67 -3.26
N MET A 30 -27.59 4.70 -3.86
CA MET A 30 -28.53 5.59 -3.16
C MET A 30 -29.73 4.82 -2.60
N TRP A 31 -30.36 3.95 -3.40
CA TRP A 31 -31.48 3.12 -2.95
C TRP A 31 -31.05 2.08 -1.91
N TRP A 32 -29.86 1.52 -2.03
CA TRP A 32 -29.30 0.60 -1.03
C TRP A 32 -29.13 1.31 0.32
N PHE A 33 -28.49 2.48 0.36
CA PHE A 33 -28.35 3.27 1.60
C PHE A 33 -29.70 3.70 2.17
N GLN A 34 -30.67 4.03 1.31
CA GLN A 34 -32.02 4.37 1.74
C GLN A 34 -32.74 3.16 2.37
N SER A 35 -32.60 1.97 1.79
CA SER A 35 -33.22 0.74 2.33
C SER A 35 -32.71 0.36 3.72
N LEU A 36 -31.47 0.75 4.04
CA LEU A 36 -30.84 0.53 5.34
C LEU A 36 -31.09 1.68 6.34
N GLY A 37 -31.81 2.74 5.95
CA GLY A 37 -32.02 3.93 6.79
C GLY A 37 -30.79 4.85 6.92
N TYR A 38 -29.72 4.62 6.14
CA TYR A 38 -28.46 5.36 6.19
C TYR A 38 -28.32 6.42 5.08
N GLN A 39 -29.43 6.93 4.54
CA GLN A 39 -29.43 7.93 3.46
C GLN A 39 -28.57 9.17 3.78
N ARG A 40 -28.53 9.61 5.05
CA ARG A 40 -27.69 10.73 5.48
C ARG A 40 -26.19 10.46 5.28
N LEU A 41 -25.72 9.24 5.56
CA LEU A 41 -24.31 8.87 5.37
C LEU A 41 -23.92 8.94 3.89
N PHE A 42 -24.81 8.50 2.99
CA PHE A 42 -24.61 8.62 1.54
C PHE A 42 -24.47 10.09 1.11
N THR A 43 -25.38 10.97 1.58
CA THR A 43 -25.28 12.40 1.24
C THR A 43 -24.00 13.06 1.75
N ILE A 44 -23.54 12.69 2.95
CA ILE A 44 -22.27 13.18 3.53
C ILE A 44 -21.08 12.70 2.69
N GLN A 45 -21.06 11.41 2.33
CA GLN A 45 -20.01 10.84 1.49
C GLN A 45 -19.92 11.56 0.14
N ILE A 46 -21.05 11.74 -0.55
CA ILE A 46 -21.10 12.44 -1.84
C ILE A 46 -20.68 13.90 -1.70
N ALA A 47 -21.13 14.60 -0.65
CA ALA A 47 -20.73 15.98 -0.39
C ALA A 47 -19.21 16.12 -0.20
N TRP A 48 -18.58 15.21 0.55
CA TRP A 48 -17.12 15.19 0.71
C TRP A 48 -16.39 14.85 -0.59
N LEU A 49 -16.89 13.88 -1.36
CA LEU A 49 -16.28 13.46 -2.63
C LEU A 49 -16.23 14.62 -3.63
N TRP A 50 -17.34 15.35 -3.80
CA TRP A 50 -17.38 16.54 -4.65
C TRP A 50 -16.66 17.74 -4.02
N GLY A 51 -16.78 17.95 -2.71
CA GLY A 51 -16.15 19.06 -2.00
C GLY A 51 -14.62 19.01 -2.09
N VAL A 52 -14.02 17.85 -1.84
CA VAL A 52 -12.57 17.64 -1.98
C VAL A 52 -12.16 17.71 -3.45
N GLY A 53 -12.91 17.06 -4.35
CA GLY A 53 -12.59 17.07 -5.77
C GLY A 53 -12.61 18.47 -6.38
N LEU A 54 -13.67 19.24 -6.14
CA LEU A 54 -13.79 20.62 -6.64
C LEU A 54 -12.81 21.56 -5.93
N GLY A 55 -12.62 21.43 -4.62
CA GLY A 55 -11.71 22.28 -3.85
C GLY A 55 -10.25 22.11 -4.29
N VAL A 56 -9.76 20.87 -4.33
CA VAL A 56 -8.39 20.56 -4.76
C VAL A 56 -8.20 20.87 -6.25
N GLY A 57 -9.19 20.53 -7.08
CA GLY A 57 -9.12 20.79 -8.51
C GLY A 57 -9.09 22.28 -8.85
N LEU A 58 -9.90 23.09 -8.17
CA LEU A 58 -9.89 24.55 -8.32
C LEU A 58 -8.56 25.14 -7.83
N ALA A 59 -8.07 24.72 -6.66
CA ALA A 59 -6.79 25.19 -6.15
C ALA A 59 -5.63 24.87 -7.11
N ALA A 60 -5.59 23.67 -7.66
CA ALA A 60 -4.60 23.26 -8.65
C ALA A 60 -4.71 24.07 -9.95
N ALA A 61 -5.93 24.25 -10.47
CA ALA A 61 -6.17 25.05 -11.68
C ALA A 61 -5.70 26.49 -11.51
N LEU A 62 -6.08 27.14 -10.40
CA LEU A 62 -5.69 28.51 -10.10
C LEU A 62 -4.18 28.64 -9.93
N PHE A 63 -3.55 27.70 -9.23
CA PHE A 63 -2.10 27.69 -9.04
C PHE A 63 -1.35 27.57 -10.38
N VAL A 64 -1.72 26.61 -11.23
CA VAL A 64 -1.09 26.45 -12.55
C VAL A 64 -1.37 27.67 -13.42
N LEU A 65 -2.60 28.17 -13.43
CA LEU A 65 -2.98 29.35 -14.22
C LEU A 65 -2.17 30.57 -13.84
N PHE A 66 -2.00 30.81 -12.54
CA PHE A 66 -1.18 31.91 -12.02
C PHE A 66 0.26 31.81 -12.52
N ASN A 67 0.88 30.62 -12.40
CA ASN A 67 2.27 30.43 -12.83
C ASN A 67 2.42 30.51 -14.36
N LEU A 68 1.50 29.94 -15.13
CA LEU A 68 1.51 30.09 -16.60
C LEU A 68 1.32 31.55 -17.00
N TRP A 69 0.43 32.28 -16.33
CA TRP A 69 0.20 33.70 -16.58
C TRP A 69 1.47 34.55 -16.41
N LEU A 70 2.33 34.21 -15.45
CA LEU A 70 3.64 34.87 -15.27
C LEU A 70 4.58 34.68 -16.48
N THR A 71 4.38 33.64 -17.29
CA THR A 71 5.15 33.39 -18.52
C THR A 71 4.57 34.09 -19.76
N ARG A 72 3.38 34.71 -19.67
CA ARG A 72 2.65 35.21 -20.86
C ARG A 72 3.48 36.19 -21.69
N GLN A 73 4.23 37.09 -21.04
CA GLN A 73 5.00 38.11 -21.75
C GLN A 73 6.10 37.48 -22.61
N SER A 74 6.78 36.46 -22.07
CA SER A 74 7.80 35.70 -22.81
C SER A 74 7.20 34.99 -24.01
N VAL A 75 6.04 34.36 -23.86
CA VAL A 75 5.36 33.65 -24.96
C VAL A 75 4.89 34.62 -26.04
N VAL A 76 4.26 35.73 -25.67
CA VAL A 76 3.76 36.73 -26.61
C VAL A 76 4.91 37.37 -27.41
N GLN A 77 6.03 37.68 -26.76
CA GLN A 77 7.22 38.21 -27.44
C GLN A 77 7.79 37.20 -28.44
N SER A 78 8.00 35.94 -28.02
CA SER A 78 8.50 34.92 -28.94
C SER A 78 7.57 34.68 -30.13
N ILE A 79 6.25 34.70 -29.95
CA ILE A 79 5.31 34.56 -31.09
C ILE A 79 5.40 35.76 -32.06
N ALA A 80 5.60 36.97 -31.52
CA ALA A 80 5.78 38.18 -32.32
C ALA A 80 7.07 38.15 -33.15
N ASP A 81 8.16 37.61 -32.59
CA ASP A 81 9.45 37.49 -33.28
C ASP A 81 9.42 36.45 -34.43
N PHE A 82 8.53 35.45 -34.37
CA PHE A 82 8.47 34.34 -35.34
C PHE A 82 7.43 34.52 -36.46
N SER A 83 6.43 35.40 -36.34
CA SER A 83 5.35 35.48 -37.33
C SER A 83 4.94 36.91 -37.72
N GLU A 84 5.21 37.29 -38.96
CA GLU A 84 4.61 38.46 -39.59
C GLU A 84 3.12 38.18 -39.85
N GLY A 85 2.22 38.81 -39.06
CA GLY A 85 0.77 38.84 -39.29
C GLY A 85 -0.09 37.91 -38.43
N TRP A 86 0.33 36.68 -38.12
CA TRP A 86 -0.44 35.77 -37.24
C TRP A 86 -0.26 36.08 -35.75
N ALA A 87 0.87 36.70 -35.38
CA ALA A 87 1.21 37.04 -34.00
C ALA A 87 0.18 37.90 -33.29
N TYR A 88 -0.41 38.89 -33.99
CA TYR A 88 -1.31 39.86 -33.35
C TYR A 88 -2.68 39.26 -33.00
N ARG A 89 -3.20 38.33 -33.82
CA ARG A 89 -4.51 37.69 -33.55
C ARG A 89 -4.45 36.63 -32.45
N PHE A 90 -3.36 35.86 -32.37
CA PHE A 90 -3.23 34.78 -31.39
C PHE A 90 -2.68 35.25 -30.03
N SER A 91 -1.91 36.35 -29.99
CA SER A 91 -1.27 36.86 -28.76
C SER A 91 -2.25 37.43 -27.72
N GLY A 92 -3.34 38.07 -28.15
CA GLY A 92 -4.24 38.78 -27.23
C GLY A 92 -5.17 37.85 -26.43
N ARG A 93 -5.90 36.96 -27.12
CA ARG A 93 -6.88 36.04 -26.50
C ARG A 93 -6.51 34.57 -26.57
N GLY A 94 -5.66 34.17 -27.53
CA GLY A 94 -5.28 32.76 -27.72
C GLY A 94 -4.41 32.22 -26.58
N VAL A 95 -3.34 32.92 -26.22
CA VAL A 95 -2.43 32.48 -25.13
C VAL A 95 -3.15 32.34 -23.78
N PRO A 96 -3.93 33.33 -23.30
CA PRO A 96 -4.74 33.17 -22.09
C PRO A 96 -5.73 32.00 -22.13
N ALA A 97 -6.38 31.77 -23.29
CA ALA A 97 -7.34 30.68 -23.43
C ALA A 97 -6.66 29.30 -23.37
N VAL A 98 -5.50 29.15 -23.99
CA VAL A 98 -4.70 27.92 -23.92
C VAL A 98 -4.22 27.67 -22.48
N PHE A 99 -3.73 28.70 -21.79
CA PHE A 99 -3.32 28.57 -20.39
C PHE A 99 -4.49 28.19 -19.49
N ALA A 100 -5.66 28.82 -19.67
CA ALA A 100 -6.87 28.46 -18.94
C ALA A 100 -7.30 27.01 -19.22
N ALA A 101 -7.22 26.55 -20.48
CA ALA A 101 -7.55 25.18 -20.85
C ALA A 101 -6.58 24.16 -20.20
N ILE A 102 -5.27 24.40 -20.26
CA ILE A 102 -4.27 23.55 -19.61
C ILE A 102 -4.51 23.50 -18.09
N SER A 103 -4.69 24.66 -17.46
CA SER A 103 -4.94 24.76 -16.03
C SER A 103 -6.24 24.06 -15.61
N LEU A 104 -7.30 24.17 -16.41
CA LEU A 104 -8.56 23.49 -16.16
C LEU A 104 -8.39 21.96 -16.26
N ILE A 105 -7.67 21.48 -17.28
CA ILE A 105 -7.37 20.04 -17.44
C ILE A 105 -6.59 19.53 -16.23
N VAL A 106 -5.52 20.23 -15.83
CA VAL A 106 -4.73 19.84 -14.64
C VAL A 106 -5.60 19.88 -13.38
N GLY A 107 -6.44 20.90 -13.21
CA GLY A 107 -7.38 20.98 -12.09
C GLY A 107 -8.36 19.82 -12.04
N ILE A 108 -8.97 19.45 -13.17
CA ILE A 108 -9.87 18.30 -13.26
C ILE A 108 -9.13 17.01 -12.90
N ILE A 109 -7.91 16.80 -13.42
CA ILE A 109 -7.11 15.61 -13.11
C ILE A 109 -6.80 15.53 -11.60
N TYR A 110 -6.39 16.64 -10.98
CA TYR A 110 -6.12 16.70 -9.54
C TYR A 110 -7.38 16.49 -8.70
N GLY A 111 -8.50 17.09 -9.09
CA GLY A 111 -9.78 16.94 -8.41
C GLY A 111 -10.29 15.49 -8.45
N VAL A 112 -10.33 14.89 -9.65
CA VAL A 112 -10.80 13.51 -9.84
C VAL A 112 -9.88 12.49 -9.18
N SER A 113 -8.55 12.70 -9.23
CA SER A 113 -7.61 11.76 -8.59
C SER A 113 -7.63 11.83 -7.06
N THR A 114 -7.94 12.99 -6.48
CA THR A 114 -7.95 13.20 -5.03
C THR A 114 -9.30 12.91 -4.38
N ALA A 115 -10.41 13.09 -5.12
CA ALA A 115 -11.76 12.90 -4.60
C ALA A 115 -12.01 11.54 -3.90
N PRO A 116 -11.46 10.39 -4.37
CA PRO A 116 -11.60 9.11 -3.67
C PRO A 116 -10.94 9.07 -2.28
N SER A 117 -9.97 9.96 -2.01
CA SER A 117 -9.28 10.07 -0.71
C SER A 117 -9.98 11.02 0.26
N TRP A 118 -11.26 11.32 0.05
CA TRP A 118 -12.02 12.29 0.84
C TRP A 118 -12.03 11.98 2.34
N GLN A 119 -11.94 10.70 2.74
CA GLN A 119 -11.91 10.30 4.15
C GLN A 119 -10.74 10.95 4.88
N ARG A 120 -9.56 11.10 4.24
CA ARG A 120 -8.38 11.73 4.87
C ARG A 120 -8.66 13.19 5.25
N PHE A 121 -9.39 13.91 4.41
CA PHE A 121 -9.79 15.30 4.66
C PHE A 121 -10.90 15.40 5.71
N ALA A 122 -11.92 14.56 5.58
CA ALA A 122 -13.04 14.54 6.52
C ALA A 122 -12.59 14.16 7.94
N LEU A 123 -11.74 13.14 8.07
CA LEU A 123 -11.21 12.69 9.35
C LEU A 123 -10.29 13.72 10.00
N TYR A 124 -9.46 14.42 9.24
CA TYR A 124 -8.65 15.51 9.78
C TYR A 124 -9.50 16.66 10.34
N LEU A 125 -10.52 17.08 9.60
CA LEU A 125 -11.40 18.17 10.01
C LEU A 125 -12.32 17.81 11.18
N ASN A 126 -12.57 16.51 11.38
CA ASN A 126 -13.41 15.99 12.47
C ASN A 126 -12.60 15.13 13.46
N GLN A 127 -11.29 15.37 13.55
CA GLN A 127 -10.38 14.56 14.37
C GLN A 127 -10.75 14.63 15.86
N GLN A 128 -10.59 13.51 16.56
CA GLN A 128 -10.77 13.41 18.01
C GLN A 128 -9.51 12.82 18.66
N PRO A 129 -9.13 13.23 19.87
CA PRO A 129 -8.04 12.60 20.58
C PRO A 129 -8.40 11.17 20.97
N PHE A 130 -7.44 10.25 20.86
CA PHE A 130 -7.61 8.88 21.36
C PHE A 130 -7.38 8.81 22.88
N GLY A 131 -6.62 9.75 23.44
CA GLY A 131 -6.27 9.75 24.86
C GLY A 131 -5.14 8.78 25.20
N PHE A 132 -4.43 8.28 24.18
CA PHE A 132 -3.32 7.35 24.31
C PHE A 132 -2.19 7.80 23.39
N THR A 133 -0.96 7.84 23.90
CA THR A 133 0.20 8.36 23.19
C THR A 133 1.15 7.24 22.75
N ASP A 134 1.83 7.47 21.62
CA ASP A 134 2.86 6.56 21.15
C ASP A 134 4.14 6.69 22.01
N PRO A 135 4.86 5.59 22.29
CA PRO A 135 6.02 5.61 23.17
C PRO A 135 7.27 6.27 22.57
N VAL A 136 7.33 6.47 21.24
CA VAL A 136 8.55 6.92 20.54
C VAL A 136 8.56 8.45 20.35
N PHE A 137 7.48 9.02 19.83
CA PHE A 137 7.33 10.43 19.51
C PHE A 137 6.40 11.19 20.47
N GLN A 138 5.74 10.49 21.39
CA GLN A 138 4.84 11.06 22.39
C GLN A 138 3.71 11.88 21.75
N LYS A 139 3.20 11.40 20.62
CA LYS A 139 2.03 11.93 19.93
C LYS A 139 0.82 11.05 20.24
N ASP A 140 -0.35 11.68 20.37
CA ASP A 140 -1.61 10.95 20.49
C ASP A 140 -1.82 10.07 19.25
N ILE A 141 -2.37 8.86 19.43
CA ILE A 141 -2.64 7.94 18.30
C ILE A 141 -3.50 8.61 17.22
N GLY A 142 -4.40 9.52 17.59
CA GLY A 142 -5.22 10.29 16.66
C GLY A 142 -4.42 11.12 15.66
N PHE A 143 -3.18 11.52 16.00
CA PHE A 143 -2.26 12.15 15.04
C PHE A 143 -1.96 11.22 13.87
N TYR A 144 -1.71 9.93 14.13
CA TYR A 144 -1.32 8.95 13.11
C TYR A 144 -2.51 8.47 12.26
N VAL A 145 -3.72 8.47 12.84
CA VAL A 145 -4.94 8.04 12.16
C VAL A 145 -5.58 9.18 11.35
N PHE A 146 -5.56 10.41 11.88
CA PHE A 146 -6.29 11.54 11.28
C PHE A 146 -5.37 12.59 10.67
N THR A 147 -4.38 13.06 11.43
CA THR A 147 -3.58 14.24 11.06
C THR A 147 -2.49 13.93 10.04
N LEU A 148 -1.72 12.86 10.25
CA LEU A 148 -0.61 12.48 9.38
C LEU A 148 -1.06 12.16 7.95
N PRO A 149 -2.08 11.29 7.70
CA PRO A 149 -2.50 10.97 6.33
C PRO A 149 -3.00 12.19 5.54
N PHE A 150 -3.61 13.17 6.22
CA PHE A 150 -4.00 14.43 5.61
C PHE A 150 -2.79 15.24 5.15
N TRP A 151 -1.83 15.49 6.05
CA TRP A 151 -0.63 16.27 5.71
C TRP A 151 0.25 15.58 4.67
N GLU A 152 0.31 14.25 4.67
CA GLU A 152 0.96 13.50 3.60
C GLU A 152 0.25 13.70 2.26
N SER A 153 -1.08 13.71 2.25
CA SER A 153 -1.85 13.96 1.03
C SER A 153 -1.62 15.38 0.52
N VAL A 154 -1.63 16.39 1.40
CA VAL A 154 -1.30 17.79 1.05
C VAL A 154 0.11 17.90 0.49
N ASN A 155 1.09 17.27 1.14
CA ASN A 155 2.49 17.28 0.70
C ASN A 155 2.67 16.59 -0.65
N TYR A 156 2.04 15.43 -0.87
CA TYR A 156 2.09 14.69 -2.13
C TYR A 156 1.48 15.50 -3.28
N LEU A 157 0.31 16.11 -3.06
CA LEU A 157 -0.35 16.97 -4.03
C LEU A 157 0.52 18.20 -4.36
N GLY A 158 1.06 18.85 -3.33
CA GLY A 158 1.95 20.00 -3.47
C GLY A 158 3.22 19.66 -4.26
N LEU A 159 3.90 18.56 -3.92
CA LEU A 159 5.11 18.11 -4.61
C LEU A 159 4.84 17.88 -6.10
N GLY A 160 3.79 17.13 -6.43
CA GLY A 160 3.41 16.87 -7.81
C GLY A 160 3.05 18.15 -8.56
N LEU A 161 2.29 19.05 -7.92
CA LEU A 161 1.75 20.25 -8.56
C LEU A 161 2.86 21.27 -8.85
N VAL A 162 3.74 21.49 -7.87
CA VAL A 162 4.90 22.39 -8.03
C VAL A 162 5.88 21.80 -9.03
N ALA A 163 6.16 20.49 -8.99
CA ALA A 163 7.05 19.85 -9.96
C ALA A 163 6.50 19.94 -11.40
N LEU A 164 5.22 19.62 -11.61
CA LEU A 164 4.56 19.76 -12.90
C LEU A 164 4.61 21.22 -13.40
N THR A 165 4.30 22.17 -12.52
CA THR A 165 4.32 23.60 -12.86
C THR A 165 5.73 24.08 -13.20
N LEU A 166 6.75 23.61 -12.46
CA LEU A 166 8.16 23.89 -12.74
C LEU A 166 8.57 23.34 -14.12
N ILE A 167 8.11 22.13 -14.47
CA ILE A 167 8.36 21.54 -15.79
C ILE A 167 7.66 22.34 -16.89
N LEU A 168 6.36 22.63 -16.75
CA LEU A 168 5.59 23.38 -17.75
C LEU A 168 6.20 24.78 -17.99
N THR A 169 6.47 25.52 -16.93
CA THR A 169 7.09 26.85 -17.02
C THR A 169 8.53 26.79 -17.51
N GLY A 170 9.29 25.76 -17.10
CA GLY A 170 10.65 25.51 -17.59
C GLY A 170 10.70 25.25 -19.10
N VAL A 171 9.78 24.43 -19.62
CA VAL A 171 9.62 24.17 -21.06
C VAL A 171 9.26 25.46 -21.79
N ILE A 172 8.30 26.25 -21.27
CA ILE A 172 7.95 27.55 -21.87
C ILE A 172 9.15 28.49 -21.92
N TYR A 173 9.93 28.60 -20.83
CA TYR A 173 11.12 29.45 -20.82
C TYR A 173 12.23 28.93 -21.73
N ALA A 174 12.36 27.60 -21.91
CA ALA A 174 13.29 27.01 -22.85
C ALA A 174 12.91 27.32 -24.30
N LEU A 175 11.63 27.12 -24.66
CA LEU A 175 11.11 27.40 -26.01
C LEU A 175 11.16 28.90 -26.36
N THR A 176 10.98 29.77 -25.37
CA THR A 176 11.10 31.23 -25.55
C THR A 176 12.55 31.74 -25.49
N GLY A 177 13.53 30.85 -25.34
CA GLY A 177 14.96 31.18 -25.33
C GLY A 177 15.48 31.85 -24.05
N ASN A 178 14.63 31.97 -23.01
CA ASN A 178 14.94 32.56 -21.69
C ASN A 178 15.63 31.57 -20.74
N LEU A 179 15.61 30.28 -21.07
CA LEU A 179 16.33 29.21 -20.39
C LEU A 179 17.17 28.46 -21.42
N ARG A 180 18.50 28.46 -21.24
CA ARG A 180 19.44 27.76 -22.12
C ARG A 180 20.38 26.89 -21.30
N PHE A 181 20.74 25.75 -21.87
CA PHE A 181 21.65 24.78 -21.26
C PHE A 181 22.96 24.77 -22.06
N GLU A 182 24.07 25.14 -21.41
CA GLU A 182 25.43 25.07 -21.96
C GLU A 182 26.26 24.12 -21.10
N GLY A 183 26.25 22.83 -21.45
CA GLY A 183 26.84 21.77 -20.62
C GLY A 183 26.22 21.73 -19.22
N PHE A 184 27.04 21.89 -18.18
CA PHE A 184 26.58 21.96 -16.78
C PHE A 184 26.18 23.37 -16.31
N ARG A 185 26.24 24.38 -17.18
CA ARG A 185 25.83 25.75 -16.84
C ARG A 185 24.41 26.00 -17.35
N VAL A 186 23.57 26.48 -16.44
CA VAL A 186 22.20 26.90 -16.75
C VAL A 186 22.22 28.41 -16.91
N GLN A 187 22.01 28.88 -18.13
CA GLN A 187 21.87 30.30 -18.43
C GLN A 187 20.38 30.66 -18.42
N TRP A 188 20.02 31.47 -17.43
CA TRP A 188 18.68 32.02 -17.24
C TRP A 188 18.80 33.47 -16.75
N SER A 189 17.96 34.35 -17.28
CA SER A 189 18.05 35.79 -16.98
C SER A 189 16.69 36.40 -16.67
N GLY A 190 16.71 37.59 -16.07
CA GLY A 190 15.52 38.39 -15.78
C GLY A 190 14.47 37.67 -14.95
N ARG A 191 13.21 37.71 -15.43
CA ARG A 191 12.03 37.16 -14.75
C ARG A 191 12.02 35.64 -14.69
N ALA A 192 12.59 34.95 -15.68
CA ALA A 192 12.62 33.49 -15.74
C ALA A 192 13.46 32.90 -14.58
N LYS A 193 14.63 33.49 -14.30
CA LYS A 193 15.46 33.09 -13.15
C LYS A 193 14.69 33.23 -11.84
N ALA A 194 14.01 34.36 -11.63
CA ALA A 194 13.26 34.58 -10.38
C ALA A 194 12.12 33.58 -10.21
N HIS A 195 11.32 33.40 -11.24
CA HIS A 195 10.16 32.51 -11.22
C HIS A 195 10.56 31.04 -11.03
N LEU A 196 11.53 30.54 -11.81
CA LEU A 196 12.00 29.16 -11.71
C LEU A 196 12.73 28.90 -10.38
N SER A 197 13.50 29.87 -9.85
CA SER A 197 14.12 29.74 -8.53
C SER A 197 13.08 29.69 -7.40
N LEU A 198 11.99 30.44 -7.49
CA LEU A 198 10.90 30.39 -6.50
C LEU A 198 10.19 29.03 -6.52
N LEU A 199 9.84 28.53 -7.71
CA LEU A 199 9.24 27.20 -7.86
C LEU A 199 10.19 26.08 -7.41
N LEU A 200 11.48 26.18 -7.74
CA LEU A 200 12.48 25.22 -7.32
C LEU A 200 12.70 25.25 -5.80
N SER A 201 12.76 26.43 -5.19
CA SER A 201 12.83 26.57 -3.73
C SER A 201 11.60 25.98 -3.05
N ALA A 202 10.40 26.26 -3.56
CA ALA A 202 9.16 25.69 -3.06
C ALA A 202 9.17 24.15 -3.16
N LEU A 203 9.65 23.60 -4.28
CA LEU A 203 9.77 22.15 -4.46
C LEU A 203 10.72 21.52 -3.43
N VAL A 204 11.90 22.12 -3.22
CA VAL A 204 12.87 21.63 -2.23
C VAL A 204 12.33 21.80 -0.81
N GLY A 205 11.62 22.88 -0.52
CA GLY A 205 10.96 23.11 0.78
C GLY A 205 9.87 22.06 1.06
N LEU A 206 9.04 21.74 0.06
CA LEU A 206 8.09 20.64 0.16
C LEU A 206 8.77 19.29 0.35
N ARG A 207 9.93 19.07 -0.26
CA ARG A 207 10.75 17.87 -0.03
C ARG A 207 11.31 17.82 1.39
N ALA A 208 11.75 18.95 1.94
CA ALA A 208 12.17 19.07 3.34
C ALA A 208 11.01 18.70 4.29
N TRP A 209 9.81 19.24 4.02
CA TRP A 209 8.62 18.88 4.77
C TRP A 209 8.27 17.39 4.63
N ARG A 210 8.47 16.80 3.44
CA ARG A 210 8.28 15.35 3.26
C ARG A 210 9.18 14.53 4.17
N TYR A 211 10.48 14.85 4.25
CA TYR A 211 11.40 14.17 5.17
C TYR A 211 10.97 14.30 6.64
N HIS A 212 10.41 15.44 7.02
CA HIS A 212 9.87 15.63 8.35
C HIS A 212 8.65 14.74 8.61
N LEU A 213 7.72 14.63 7.65
CA LEU A 213 6.55 13.74 7.76
C LEU A 213 6.97 12.27 7.79
N ASP A 214 7.97 11.89 6.98
CA ASP A 214 8.51 10.53 6.94
C ASP A 214 9.09 10.07 8.29
N LEU A 215 9.46 11.00 9.18
CA LEU A 215 9.89 10.68 10.54
C LEU A 215 8.80 9.92 11.31
N TYR A 216 7.54 10.33 11.14
CA TYR A 216 6.41 9.69 11.82
C TYR A 216 6.05 8.34 11.18
N ASN A 217 6.37 8.16 9.90
CA ASN A 217 6.17 6.89 9.20
C ASN A 217 7.13 5.77 9.66
N LEU A 218 8.13 6.08 10.48
CA LEU A 218 8.99 5.07 11.09
C LEU A 218 8.18 4.09 11.95
N LEU A 219 7.05 4.51 12.53
CA LEU A 219 6.14 3.62 13.27
C LEU A 219 5.42 2.60 12.39
N TYR A 220 5.44 2.75 11.07
CA TYR A 220 4.85 1.81 10.10
C TYR A 220 5.92 1.01 9.34
N SER A 221 7.14 0.93 9.87
CA SER A 221 8.25 0.20 9.26
C SER A 221 8.00 -1.31 9.29
N SER A 222 8.26 -1.99 8.18
CA SER A 222 8.18 -3.45 8.05
C SER A 222 9.56 -4.13 7.99
N ARG A 223 10.63 -3.41 8.37
CA ARG A 223 12.01 -3.86 8.19
C ARG A 223 12.58 -4.67 9.35
N GLY A 224 12.02 -4.50 10.55
CA GLY A 224 12.49 -5.18 11.76
C GLY A 224 11.89 -6.58 11.93
N ALA A 225 12.27 -7.25 13.01
CA ALA A 225 11.67 -8.52 13.44
C ALA A 225 10.16 -8.43 13.74
N VAL A 226 9.67 -7.22 14.03
CA VAL A 226 8.26 -6.89 14.24
C VAL A 226 7.87 -5.71 13.35
N PHE A 227 6.58 -5.62 13.02
CA PHE A 227 6.04 -4.47 12.30
C PHE A 227 6.01 -3.25 13.24
N GLY A 228 6.73 -2.19 12.91
CA GLY A 228 6.85 -1.01 13.74
C GLY A 228 8.27 -0.47 13.79
N ALA A 229 8.47 0.62 14.54
CA ALA A 229 9.78 1.23 14.64
C ALA A 229 10.75 0.36 15.46
N ALA A 230 11.77 -0.16 14.78
CA ALA A 230 12.92 -0.85 15.38
C ALA A 230 14.00 0.14 15.88
N TYR A 231 15.03 -0.36 16.56
CA TYR A 231 16.15 0.45 17.06
C TYR A 231 16.79 1.27 15.93
N THR A 232 17.12 0.61 14.81
CA THR A 232 17.73 1.26 13.64
C THR A 232 16.78 2.28 13.02
N ASP A 233 15.47 2.04 13.04
CA ASP A 233 14.50 3.00 12.54
C ASP A 233 14.48 4.28 13.37
N VAL A 234 14.41 4.18 14.69
CA VAL A 234 14.35 5.36 15.55
C VAL A 234 15.67 6.12 15.59
N HIS A 235 16.80 5.41 15.74
CA HIS A 235 18.09 6.04 15.98
C HIS A 235 18.88 6.36 14.71
N ALA A 236 18.79 5.53 13.66
CA ALA A 236 19.53 5.76 12.42
C ALA A 236 18.65 6.45 11.37
N ASN A 237 17.53 5.84 10.99
CA ASN A 237 16.61 6.44 10.00
C ASN A 237 16.02 7.76 10.52
N GLY A 238 15.64 7.82 11.80
CA GLY A 238 15.14 9.04 12.42
C GLY A 238 16.15 10.18 12.43
N LEU A 239 17.42 9.89 12.73
CA LEU A 239 18.50 10.88 12.65
C LEU A 239 18.73 11.34 11.20
N ALA A 240 18.80 10.39 10.26
CA ALA A 240 18.97 10.67 8.84
C ALA A 240 17.88 11.61 8.31
N LEU A 241 16.60 11.32 8.60
CA LEU A 241 15.47 12.14 8.18
C LEU A 241 15.52 13.55 8.79
N ARG A 242 15.91 13.68 10.06
CA ARG A 242 16.09 15.01 10.70
C ARG A 242 17.19 15.82 10.02
N VAL A 243 18.34 15.19 9.75
CA VAL A 243 19.46 15.83 9.04
C VAL A 243 19.05 16.23 7.62
N LEU A 244 18.38 15.34 6.88
CA LEU A 244 17.89 15.63 5.53
C LEU A 244 16.84 16.75 5.51
N THR A 245 15.98 16.82 6.52
CA THR A 245 15.01 17.92 6.69
C THR A 245 15.75 19.26 6.82
N ILE A 246 16.77 19.32 7.69
CA ILE A 246 17.57 20.54 7.89
C ILE A 246 18.34 20.89 6.62
N LEU A 247 19.05 19.94 6.01
CA LEU A 247 19.82 20.15 4.79
C LEU A 247 18.92 20.65 3.65
N ALA A 248 17.78 19.98 3.40
CA ALA A 248 16.84 20.41 2.37
C ALA A 248 16.28 21.82 2.65
N SER A 249 15.97 22.14 3.91
CA SER A 249 15.51 23.48 4.31
C SER A 249 16.58 24.54 4.03
N LEU A 250 17.84 24.25 4.35
CA LEU A 250 18.98 25.14 4.05
C LEU A 250 19.19 25.33 2.56
N VAL A 251 19.02 24.28 1.75
CA VAL A 251 19.10 24.37 0.28
C VAL A 251 17.95 25.24 -0.26
N ALA A 252 16.72 25.01 0.19
CA ALA A 252 15.57 25.83 -0.21
C ALA A 252 15.78 27.32 0.12
N LEU A 253 16.26 27.61 1.34
CA LEU A 253 16.59 28.96 1.77
C LEU A 253 17.76 29.55 0.97
N GLY A 254 18.80 28.75 0.69
CA GLY A 254 19.94 29.15 -0.13
C GLY A 254 19.55 29.56 -1.55
N ILE A 255 18.56 28.89 -2.15
CA ILE A 255 17.99 29.26 -3.45
C ILE A 255 17.29 30.63 -3.37
N LEU A 256 16.54 30.90 -2.29
CA LEU A 256 15.89 32.21 -2.08
C LEU A 256 16.92 33.33 -1.84
N ILE A 257 17.95 33.07 -1.03
CA ILE A 257 19.04 34.02 -0.79
C ILE A 257 19.79 34.32 -2.09
N ASN A 258 20.07 33.29 -2.92
CA ASN A 258 20.71 33.47 -4.22
C ASN A 258 19.89 34.40 -5.14
N LEU A 259 18.56 34.28 -5.06
CA LEU A 259 17.63 35.13 -5.79
C LEU A 259 17.71 36.60 -5.34
N VAL A 260 17.69 36.86 -4.02
CA VAL A 260 17.72 38.22 -3.45
C VAL A 260 19.07 38.90 -3.66
N THR A 261 20.18 38.20 -3.38
CA THR A 261 21.54 38.76 -3.47
C THR A 261 22.04 38.87 -4.91
N ARG A 262 21.23 38.48 -5.91
CA ARG A 262 21.55 38.50 -7.35
C ARG A 262 22.89 37.84 -7.70
N GLN A 263 23.34 36.87 -6.91
CA GLN A 263 24.60 36.18 -7.17
C GLN A 263 24.53 35.42 -8.50
N ARG A 264 25.62 35.49 -9.27
CA ARG A 264 25.62 35.24 -10.73
C ARG A 264 25.77 33.76 -11.12
N GLY A 265 25.99 32.82 -10.19
CA GLY A 265 26.27 31.43 -10.53
C GLY A 265 25.12 30.46 -10.29
N SER A 266 24.61 29.80 -11.34
CA SER A 266 23.72 28.62 -11.22
C SER A 266 24.44 27.42 -10.58
N ARG A 267 25.77 27.43 -10.57
CA ARG A 267 26.63 26.36 -10.03
C ARG A 267 26.34 26.04 -8.57
N LEU A 268 26.13 27.05 -7.72
CA LEU A 268 25.84 26.83 -6.30
C LEU A 268 24.53 26.06 -6.13
N ILE A 269 23.49 26.43 -6.88
CA ILE A 269 22.19 25.75 -6.84
C ILE A 269 22.33 24.29 -7.28
N VAL A 270 23.02 24.05 -8.41
CA VAL A 270 23.24 22.69 -8.93
C VAL A 270 24.05 21.84 -7.96
N VAL A 271 25.13 22.39 -7.38
CA VAL A 271 25.96 21.69 -6.39
C VAL A 271 25.18 21.38 -5.12
N SER A 272 24.42 22.34 -4.59
CA SER A 272 23.59 22.13 -3.39
C SER A 272 22.52 21.07 -3.61
N LEU A 273 21.87 21.06 -4.77
CA LEU A 273 20.90 20.02 -5.13
C LEU A 273 21.56 18.65 -5.30
N GLY A 274 22.70 18.59 -6.00
CA GLY A 274 23.47 17.36 -6.17
C GLY A 274 23.93 16.78 -4.83
N LEU A 275 24.44 17.64 -3.93
CA LEU A 275 24.81 17.25 -2.59
C LEU A 275 23.61 16.71 -1.80
N LEU A 276 22.45 17.38 -1.87
CA LEU A 276 21.24 16.91 -1.20
C LEU A 276 20.80 15.52 -1.69
N VAL A 277 20.86 15.26 -2.99
CA VAL A 277 20.55 13.94 -3.57
C VAL A 277 21.53 12.87 -3.07
N VAL A 278 22.84 13.15 -3.13
CA VAL A 278 23.87 12.22 -2.63
C VAL A 278 23.71 11.97 -1.13
N SER A 279 23.49 13.01 -0.33
CA SER A 279 23.21 12.90 1.10
C SER A 279 21.96 12.08 1.37
N SER A 280 20.90 12.23 0.57
CA SER A 280 19.66 11.45 0.72
C SER A 280 19.90 9.95 0.53
N ILE A 281 20.73 9.57 -0.45
CA ILE A 281 21.05 8.16 -0.71
C ILE A 281 21.93 7.60 0.41
N GLY A 282 22.98 8.35 0.79
CA GLY A 282 23.91 7.91 1.83
C GLY A 282 23.27 7.83 3.21
N LEU A 283 22.61 8.90 3.66
CA LEU A 283 21.96 8.95 4.97
C LEU A 283 20.71 8.08 5.03
N GLY A 284 19.94 7.99 3.94
CA GLY A 284 18.68 7.25 3.93
C GLY A 284 18.81 5.73 3.78
N GLY A 285 19.95 5.22 3.28
CA GLY A 285 20.14 3.79 3.03
C GLY A 285 21.41 3.22 3.65
N LEU A 286 22.57 3.79 3.31
CA LEU A 286 23.87 3.24 3.73
C LEU A 286 24.09 3.36 5.24
N TYR A 287 23.76 4.52 5.83
CA TYR A 287 23.95 4.75 7.25
C TYR A 287 23.08 3.82 8.14
N PRO A 288 21.76 3.69 7.92
CA PRO A 288 20.93 2.73 8.64
C PRO A 288 21.40 1.28 8.46
N ALA A 289 21.78 0.87 7.25
CA ALA A 289 22.29 -0.47 7.01
C ALA A 289 23.58 -0.77 7.79
N ALA A 290 24.47 0.22 7.90
CA ALA A 290 25.68 0.09 8.71
C ALA A 290 25.36 -0.03 10.21
N ILE A 291 24.42 0.78 10.72
CA ILE A 291 23.98 0.68 12.13
C ILE A 291 23.34 -0.68 12.40
N GLN A 292 22.47 -1.17 11.51
CA GLN A 292 21.86 -2.49 11.64
C GLN A 292 22.94 -3.58 11.75
N LYS A 293 23.86 -3.62 10.77
CA LYS A 293 24.87 -4.67 10.65
C LYS A 293 25.92 -4.66 11.76
N PHE A 294 26.38 -3.47 12.17
CA PHE A 294 27.53 -3.35 13.08
C PHE A 294 27.16 -3.04 14.53
N VAL A 295 25.93 -2.58 14.80
CA VAL A 295 25.50 -2.20 16.16
C VAL A 295 24.33 -3.04 16.65
N VAL A 296 23.34 -3.31 15.79
CA VAL A 296 22.13 -4.02 16.20
C VAL A 296 22.31 -5.53 16.12
N GLU A 297 22.64 -6.07 14.95
CA GLU A 297 22.79 -7.53 14.74
C GLU A 297 23.73 -8.21 15.77
N PRO A 298 24.88 -7.62 16.19
CA PRO A 298 25.73 -8.26 17.20
C PRO A 298 25.10 -8.36 18.60
N ASN A 299 24.11 -7.52 18.92
CA ASN A 299 23.43 -7.53 20.21
C ASN A 299 21.94 -7.15 20.07
N GLU A 300 21.24 -7.90 19.24
CA GLU A 300 19.88 -7.56 18.81
C GLU A 300 18.89 -7.57 19.97
N LEU A 301 18.97 -8.56 20.86
CA LEU A 301 18.06 -8.69 22.00
C LEU A 301 18.05 -7.45 22.90
N VAL A 302 19.22 -6.88 23.21
CA VAL A 302 19.32 -5.70 24.07
C VAL A 302 18.88 -4.44 23.33
N ARG A 303 19.20 -4.32 22.04
CA ARG A 303 18.91 -3.12 21.24
C ARG A 303 17.43 -3.05 20.83
N GLU A 304 16.85 -4.17 20.41
CA GLU A 304 15.47 -4.26 19.93
C GLU A 304 14.46 -4.57 21.05
N GLY A 305 14.93 -5.12 22.19
CA GLY A 305 14.06 -5.49 23.33
C GLY A 305 13.04 -4.42 23.75
N PRO A 306 13.43 -3.15 23.95
CA PRO A 306 12.49 -2.07 24.29
C PRO A 306 11.44 -1.81 23.18
N TYR A 307 11.82 -1.93 21.91
CA TYR A 307 10.92 -1.71 20.78
C TYR A 307 9.93 -2.87 20.60
N ILE A 308 10.39 -4.10 20.83
CA ILE A 308 9.54 -5.29 20.87
C ILE A 308 8.54 -5.18 22.04
N ALA A 309 8.98 -4.74 23.22
CA ALA A 309 8.09 -4.51 24.37
C ALA A 309 7.02 -3.47 24.05
N ASN A 310 7.41 -2.35 23.42
CA ASN A 310 6.46 -1.33 22.95
C ASN A 310 5.48 -1.93 21.93
N HIS A 311 5.95 -2.69 20.95
CA HIS A 311 5.08 -3.34 19.96
C HIS A 311 4.06 -4.28 20.61
N ILE A 312 4.50 -5.12 21.56
CA ILE A 312 3.61 -6.01 22.31
C ILE A 312 2.57 -5.20 23.08
N ALA A 313 2.98 -4.15 23.80
CA ALA A 313 2.07 -3.32 24.58
C ALA A 313 1.02 -2.62 23.68
N MET A 314 1.46 -2.01 22.58
CA MET A 314 0.58 -1.33 21.62
C MET A 314 -0.38 -2.29 20.93
N THR A 315 0.10 -3.47 20.54
CA THR A 315 -0.74 -4.49 19.90
C THR A 315 -1.79 -5.02 20.87
N ARG A 316 -1.39 -5.32 22.12
CA ARG A 316 -2.33 -5.76 23.16
C ARG A 316 -3.39 -4.71 23.45
N ALA A 317 -3.00 -3.44 23.52
CA ALA A 317 -3.93 -2.33 23.70
C ALA A 317 -4.90 -2.21 22.50
N ALA A 318 -4.39 -2.26 21.26
CA ALA A 318 -5.19 -2.11 20.05
C ALA A 318 -6.25 -3.22 19.88
N PHE A 319 -5.91 -4.46 20.24
CA PHE A 319 -6.84 -5.60 20.16
C PHE A 319 -7.65 -5.83 21.45
N GLY A 320 -7.51 -4.98 22.47
CA GLY A 320 -8.21 -5.15 23.75
C GLY A 320 -7.77 -6.41 24.53
N LEU A 321 -6.53 -6.87 24.34
CA LEU A 321 -5.96 -8.06 24.98
C LEU A 321 -5.36 -7.78 26.36
N THR A 322 -5.49 -6.56 26.87
CA THR A 322 -5.02 -6.18 28.21
C THR A 322 -5.87 -6.78 29.31
N ASP A 323 -7.17 -6.97 29.07
CA ASP A 323 -8.15 -7.40 30.09
C ASP A 323 -8.53 -8.88 30.01
N ILE A 324 -7.64 -9.71 29.44
CA ILE A 324 -7.88 -11.15 29.33
C ILE A 324 -7.72 -11.80 30.71
N LYS A 325 -8.80 -12.36 31.23
CA LYS A 325 -8.78 -13.23 32.41
C LYS A 325 -8.41 -14.64 31.99
N ALA A 326 -7.16 -15.02 32.25
CA ALA A 326 -6.75 -16.42 32.12
C ALA A 326 -7.39 -17.22 33.25
N HIS A 327 -8.13 -18.27 32.89
CA HIS A 327 -8.59 -19.28 33.83
C HIS A 327 -7.72 -20.51 33.61
N GLU A 328 -6.86 -20.80 34.58
CA GLU A 328 -6.14 -22.06 34.60
C GLU A 328 -7.15 -23.15 35.00
N ILE A 329 -7.43 -24.06 34.08
CA ILE A 329 -8.22 -25.25 34.41
C ILE A 329 -7.26 -26.19 35.10
N ASP A 330 -7.26 -26.17 36.42
CA ASP A 330 -6.67 -27.25 37.21
C ASP A 330 -7.71 -28.38 37.24
N PRO A 331 -7.46 -29.54 36.61
CA PRO A 331 -8.34 -30.70 36.74
C PRO A 331 -8.21 -31.28 38.16
N GLU A 332 -8.70 -30.55 39.17
CA GLU A 332 -8.84 -31.03 40.53
C GLU A 332 -9.97 -32.06 40.57
N GLY A 333 -9.59 -33.33 40.51
CA GLY A 333 -10.50 -34.46 40.57
C GLY A 333 -9.89 -35.68 39.91
N GLY A 334 -9.43 -36.64 40.72
CA GLY A 334 -9.03 -37.95 40.21
C GLY A 334 -10.19 -38.59 39.45
N VAL A 335 -9.93 -39.16 38.28
CA VAL A 335 -10.97 -39.84 37.49
C VAL A 335 -11.43 -41.09 38.25
N THR A 336 -12.69 -41.14 38.65
CA THR A 336 -13.24 -42.31 39.35
C THR A 336 -13.58 -43.44 38.37
N PRO A 337 -13.49 -44.73 38.77
CA PRO A 337 -13.88 -45.85 37.91
C PRO A 337 -15.31 -45.75 37.37
N ALA A 338 -16.24 -45.17 38.15
CA ALA A 338 -17.61 -44.91 37.72
C ALA A 338 -17.67 -43.88 36.57
N GLN A 339 -16.93 -42.78 36.68
CA GLN A 339 -16.83 -41.78 35.61
C GLN A 339 -16.18 -42.35 34.33
N LEU A 340 -15.20 -43.25 34.44
CA LEU A 340 -14.64 -43.96 33.30
C LEU A 340 -15.65 -44.91 32.63
N ALA A 341 -16.50 -45.56 33.41
CA ALA A 341 -17.55 -46.43 32.90
C ALA A 341 -18.67 -45.64 32.20
N GLU A 342 -19.08 -44.50 32.77
CA GLU A 342 -20.10 -43.61 32.18
C GLU A 342 -19.59 -42.90 30.91
N ASN A 343 -18.30 -42.54 30.85
CA ASN A 343 -17.72 -41.81 29.73
C ASN A 343 -16.92 -42.70 28.78
N ARG A 344 -17.35 -43.96 28.60
CA ARG A 344 -16.62 -44.94 27.80
C ARG A 344 -16.38 -44.46 26.36
N ALA A 345 -17.36 -43.81 25.74
CA ALA A 345 -17.24 -43.24 24.40
C ALA A 345 -16.15 -42.15 24.32
N THR A 346 -15.97 -41.34 25.36
CA THR A 346 -14.91 -40.32 25.41
C THR A 346 -13.54 -40.96 25.54
N ILE A 347 -13.38 -41.94 26.43
CA ILE A 347 -12.12 -42.69 26.62
C ILE A 347 -11.72 -43.41 25.32
N GLU A 348 -12.69 -44.02 24.65
CA GLU A 348 -12.50 -44.70 23.36
C GLU A 348 -12.32 -43.72 22.18
N ASN A 349 -12.37 -42.40 22.41
CA ASN A 349 -12.13 -41.38 21.39
C ASN A 349 -11.13 -40.31 21.86
N VAL A 350 -10.33 -40.60 22.89
CA VAL A 350 -9.25 -39.68 23.30
C VAL A 350 -8.22 -39.59 22.19
N ARG A 351 -7.93 -38.37 21.77
CA ARG A 351 -6.88 -38.07 20.79
C ARG A 351 -5.51 -38.33 21.40
N LEU A 352 -4.92 -39.48 21.09
CA LEU A 352 -3.56 -39.84 21.50
C LEU A 352 -2.48 -39.31 20.55
N TRP A 353 -2.85 -38.97 19.32
CA TRP A 353 -1.93 -38.49 18.27
C TRP A 353 -2.14 -37.00 18.01
N ASP A 354 -1.05 -36.25 17.95
CA ASP A 354 -1.08 -34.90 17.38
C ASP A 354 -0.98 -34.98 15.85
N TRP A 355 -1.69 -34.10 15.14
CA TRP A 355 -1.75 -34.11 13.69
C TRP A 355 -0.43 -33.67 13.04
N ARG A 356 0.36 -32.80 13.70
CA ARG A 356 1.61 -32.26 13.14
C ARG A 356 2.71 -33.34 13.02
N PRO A 357 3.01 -34.15 14.05
CA PRO A 357 3.96 -35.25 13.93
C PRO A 357 3.47 -36.38 13.01
N LEU A 358 2.16 -36.62 12.96
CA LEU A 358 1.56 -37.64 12.11
C LEU A 358 1.75 -37.30 10.62
N LEU A 359 1.56 -36.03 10.24
CA LEU A 359 1.80 -35.56 8.88
C LEU A 359 3.24 -35.83 8.44
N THR A 360 4.21 -35.49 9.29
CA THR A 360 5.63 -35.79 9.04
C THR A 360 5.88 -37.29 8.86
N THR A 361 5.21 -38.13 9.68
CA THR A 361 5.33 -39.58 9.61
C THR A 361 4.71 -40.14 8.32
N TYR A 362 3.58 -39.63 7.87
CA TYR A 362 2.96 -40.02 6.60
C TYR A 362 3.81 -39.64 5.39
N ARG A 363 4.38 -38.43 5.39
CA ARG A 363 5.36 -38.02 4.39
C ARG A 363 6.56 -38.97 4.37
N GLN A 364 7.12 -39.32 5.52
CA GLN A 364 8.25 -40.25 5.57
C GLN A 364 7.93 -41.69 5.15
N LEU A 365 6.78 -42.23 5.55
CA LEU A 365 6.45 -43.65 5.39
C LEU A 365 5.60 -43.98 4.16
N GLN A 366 4.89 -43.01 3.58
CA GLN A 366 3.90 -43.25 2.51
C GLN A 366 4.12 -42.40 1.25
N GLU A 367 5.01 -41.40 1.28
CA GLU A 367 5.43 -40.58 0.13
C GLU A 367 6.51 -41.29 -0.69
N PHE A 368 6.24 -42.50 -1.15
CA PHE A 368 7.21 -43.34 -1.87
C PHE A 368 7.65 -42.77 -3.23
N ARG A 369 7.07 -41.66 -3.68
CA ARG A 369 7.37 -40.98 -4.96
C ARG A 369 7.32 -39.47 -4.73
N LEU A 370 8.25 -38.76 -5.37
CA LEU A 370 8.43 -37.31 -5.26
C LEU A 370 7.23 -36.47 -5.74
N TYR A 371 6.26 -37.08 -6.44
CA TYR A 371 5.06 -36.39 -6.92
C TYR A 371 3.83 -36.65 -6.06
N TYR A 372 3.94 -37.46 -5.00
CA TYR A 372 2.88 -37.57 -4.00
C TYR A 372 3.17 -36.59 -2.86
N GLU A 373 2.13 -35.97 -2.30
CA GLU A 373 2.23 -35.11 -1.12
C GLU A 373 1.06 -35.43 -0.18
N PHE A 374 1.29 -35.23 1.11
CA PHE A 374 0.22 -35.09 2.11
C PHE A 374 0.17 -33.62 2.53
N ALA A 375 -0.91 -32.91 2.23
CA ALA A 375 -1.06 -31.49 2.57
C ALA A 375 -1.35 -31.32 4.07
N ASP A 376 -2.25 -32.13 4.60
CA ASP A 376 -2.75 -32.06 5.97
C ASP A 376 -3.12 -33.44 6.54
N VAL A 377 -3.54 -33.41 7.81
CA VAL A 377 -4.12 -34.54 8.52
C VAL A 377 -5.41 -34.05 9.18
N ASP A 378 -6.54 -34.53 8.70
CA ASP A 378 -7.85 -34.26 9.28
C ASP A 378 -8.17 -35.21 10.42
N ILE A 379 -8.93 -34.70 11.39
CA ILE A 379 -9.37 -35.43 12.57
C ILE A 379 -10.88 -35.57 12.50
N ASP A 380 -11.35 -36.79 12.32
CA ASP A 380 -12.78 -37.04 12.15
C ASP A 380 -13.19 -38.36 12.84
N ARG A 381 -14.49 -38.65 12.91
CA ARG A 381 -15.03 -39.82 13.62
C ARG A 381 -15.93 -40.63 12.69
N TYR A 382 -15.58 -41.91 12.54
CA TYR A 382 -16.32 -42.83 11.67
C TYR A 382 -16.82 -44.04 12.45
N ARG A 383 -17.90 -44.63 11.97
CA ARG A 383 -18.43 -45.90 12.48
C ARG A 383 -17.73 -47.05 11.75
N ILE A 384 -16.85 -47.76 12.45
CA ILE A 384 -16.07 -48.88 11.91
C ILE A 384 -16.62 -50.16 12.55
N GLY A 385 -17.43 -50.91 11.79
CA GLY A 385 -18.28 -51.97 12.33
C GLY A 385 -19.34 -51.37 13.27
N ASP A 386 -19.47 -51.92 14.48
CA ASP A 386 -20.42 -51.43 15.50
C ASP A 386 -19.85 -50.32 16.39
N ARG A 387 -18.59 -49.91 16.20
CA ARG A 387 -17.90 -48.96 17.08
C ARG A 387 -17.74 -47.59 16.42
N TYR A 388 -17.99 -46.53 17.19
CA TYR A 388 -17.75 -45.15 16.78
C TYR A 388 -16.36 -44.70 17.24
N GLN A 389 -15.46 -44.46 16.29
CA GLN A 389 -14.04 -44.24 16.56
C GLN A 389 -13.48 -43.03 15.82
N GLN A 390 -12.65 -42.26 16.51
CA GLN A 390 -11.85 -41.20 15.94
C GLN A 390 -10.75 -41.79 15.05
N VAL A 391 -10.57 -41.18 13.89
CA VAL A 391 -9.59 -41.54 12.88
C VAL A 391 -8.81 -40.30 12.47
N MET A 392 -7.54 -40.50 12.15
CA MET A 392 -6.72 -39.48 11.50
C MET A 392 -6.66 -39.81 10.02
N LEU A 393 -7.03 -38.84 9.21
CA LEU A 393 -7.18 -38.97 7.76
C LEU A 393 -6.17 -38.09 7.07
N ALA A 394 -5.48 -38.65 6.09
CA ALA A 394 -4.69 -37.84 5.19
C ALA A 394 -4.95 -38.30 3.76
N ALA A 395 -5.37 -37.36 2.93
CA ALA A 395 -5.43 -37.56 1.50
C ALA A 395 -4.00 -37.52 0.96
N ARG A 396 -3.58 -38.59 0.29
CA ARG A 396 -2.39 -38.55 -0.55
C ARG A 396 -2.80 -37.92 -1.87
N GLU A 397 -2.26 -36.75 -2.14
CA GLU A 397 -2.49 -35.97 -3.34
C GLU A 397 -1.28 -36.03 -4.27
N ILE A 398 -1.47 -35.60 -5.53
CA ILE A 398 -0.39 -35.50 -6.51
C ILE A 398 -0.03 -34.03 -6.71
N ASP A 399 1.22 -33.67 -6.47
CA ASP A 399 1.75 -32.39 -6.91
C ASP A 399 2.20 -32.49 -8.37
N VAL A 400 1.40 -31.89 -9.26
CA VAL A 400 1.62 -31.86 -10.71
C VAL A 400 2.92 -31.12 -11.07
N ASN A 401 3.41 -30.22 -10.21
CA ASN A 401 4.66 -29.50 -10.42
C ASN A 401 5.90 -30.35 -10.10
N SER A 402 5.74 -31.36 -9.24
CA SER A 402 6.80 -32.30 -8.84
C SER A 402 6.91 -33.53 -9.75
N LEU A 403 6.20 -33.55 -10.89
CA LEU A 403 6.32 -34.58 -11.92
C LEU A 403 7.68 -34.47 -12.65
N GLN A 404 8.47 -35.55 -12.65
CA GLN A 404 9.77 -35.61 -13.33
C GLN A 404 9.71 -35.41 -14.87
N ASN A 405 8.55 -35.65 -15.49
CA ASN A 405 8.33 -35.44 -16.93
C ASN A 405 6.95 -34.82 -17.18
N PRO A 406 6.81 -33.49 -17.05
CA PRO A 406 5.51 -32.81 -17.06
C PRO A 406 5.00 -32.55 -18.48
N THR A 407 4.80 -33.61 -19.29
CA THR A 407 4.16 -33.47 -20.60
C THR A 407 2.68 -33.14 -20.46
N TRP A 408 2.07 -32.57 -21.51
CA TRP A 408 0.62 -32.32 -21.53
C TRP A 408 -0.17 -33.61 -21.26
N ILE A 409 0.29 -34.74 -21.82
CA ILE A 409 -0.30 -36.07 -21.61
C ILE A 409 -0.18 -36.50 -20.15
N ASN A 410 0.98 -36.31 -19.51
CA ASN A 410 1.17 -36.69 -18.12
C ASN A 410 0.29 -35.84 -17.18
N ARG A 411 0.18 -34.54 -17.46
CA ARG A 411 -0.65 -33.61 -16.68
C ARG A 411 -2.16 -33.82 -16.86
N HIS A 412 -2.62 -34.18 -18.05
CA HIS A 412 -4.06 -34.17 -18.39
C HIS A 412 -4.66 -35.53 -18.75
N LEU A 413 -3.87 -36.59 -18.88
CA LEU A 413 -4.36 -37.93 -19.22
C LEU A 413 -3.85 -39.00 -18.26
N GLN A 414 -2.55 -39.03 -17.96
CA GLN A 414 -1.95 -40.11 -17.18
C GLN A 414 -2.12 -39.95 -15.66
N TYR A 415 -1.84 -38.77 -15.11
CA TYR A 415 -1.95 -38.49 -13.66
C TYR A 415 -3.24 -37.70 -13.34
N THR A 416 -4.36 -38.10 -13.95
CA THR A 416 -5.65 -37.40 -13.80
C THR A 416 -6.44 -37.82 -12.57
N ARG A 417 -6.13 -38.96 -11.96
CA ARG A 417 -6.89 -39.52 -10.84
C ARG A 417 -5.95 -40.31 -9.95
N MET A 418 -5.75 -39.85 -8.72
CA MET A 418 -5.32 -40.68 -7.58
C MET A 418 -5.30 -39.80 -6.32
N VAL A 419 -6.48 -39.47 -5.79
CA VAL A 419 -6.58 -39.27 -4.34
C VAL A 419 -6.55 -40.67 -3.76
N THR A 420 -5.50 -41.00 -3.00
CA THR A 420 -5.47 -42.25 -2.23
C THR A 420 -5.56 -41.89 -0.77
N GLU A 421 -6.63 -42.32 -0.10
CA GLU A 421 -6.82 -41.98 1.31
C GLU A 421 -6.01 -42.95 2.18
N SER A 422 -5.20 -42.40 3.06
CA SER A 422 -4.51 -43.16 4.10
C SER A 422 -5.21 -42.92 5.43
N TRP A 423 -5.62 -44.01 6.08
CA TRP A 423 -6.37 -43.96 7.34
C TRP A 423 -5.49 -44.58 8.43
N SER A 424 -5.40 -43.93 9.60
CA SER A 424 -4.95 -44.61 10.81
C SER A 424 -6.04 -44.58 11.87
N VAL A 425 -6.41 -45.77 12.34
CA VAL A 425 -7.41 -45.99 13.37
C VAL A 425 -6.65 -46.48 14.60
N ARG A 426 -6.59 -45.67 15.66
CA ARG A 426 -6.17 -46.18 16.97
C ARG A 426 -6.81 -45.45 18.12
N SER A 427 -7.58 -46.21 18.87
CA SER A 427 -8.03 -45.88 20.21
C SER A 427 -7.96 -47.17 21.04
N THR A 428 -6.92 -47.31 21.88
CA THR A 428 -6.98 -48.20 23.06
C THR A 428 -5.74 -48.03 23.94
N ALA A 429 -6.00 -47.78 25.22
CA ALA A 429 -5.05 -47.92 26.32
C ALA A 429 -4.82 -49.42 26.65
N SER A 430 -4.05 -50.12 25.82
CA SER A 430 -3.35 -51.37 26.18
C SER A 430 -2.42 -51.80 25.03
N LEU A 431 -1.11 -51.87 25.30
CA LEU A 431 -0.06 -52.39 24.38
C LEU A 431 -0.13 -53.93 24.35
N PRO A 432 0.06 -54.61 23.20
CA PRO A 432 1.41 -54.92 22.69
C PRO A 432 1.59 -54.93 21.15
N ARG A 433 2.84 -55.22 20.76
CA ARG A 433 3.57 -55.06 19.49
C ARG A 433 2.90 -55.60 18.20
N GLY A 434 3.09 -54.83 17.11
CA GLY A 434 2.91 -55.25 15.71
C GLY A 434 1.86 -54.42 14.97
N PHE A 435 2.23 -53.31 14.34
CA PHE A 435 1.28 -52.43 13.64
C PHE A 435 1.36 -52.54 12.12
N ARG A 436 0.19 -52.71 11.50
CA ARG A 436 -0.03 -52.57 10.06
C ARG A 436 -0.72 -51.23 9.81
N SER A 437 -0.15 -50.39 8.95
CA SER A 437 -0.92 -49.36 8.26
C SER A 437 -1.91 -50.04 7.33
N PHE A 438 -3.17 -49.61 7.34
CA PHE A 438 -4.16 -50.07 6.37
C PHE A 438 -4.24 -49.01 5.28
N SER A 439 -3.59 -49.28 4.14
CA SER A 439 -3.86 -48.54 2.90
C SER A 439 -4.99 -49.26 2.16
N PHE A 440 -6.18 -48.65 2.15
CA PHE A 440 -7.24 -49.11 1.27
C PHE A 440 -7.11 -48.37 -0.06
N GLN A 441 -6.58 -49.06 -1.07
CA GLN A 441 -6.62 -48.56 -2.44
C GLN A 441 -8.02 -48.83 -3.01
N THR A 442 -8.96 -47.94 -2.73
CA THR A 442 -10.28 -47.99 -3.39
C THR A 442 -10.10 -47.50 -4.83
N SER A 443 -9.87 -48.43 -5.75
CA SER A 443 -10.03 -48.21 -7.19
C SER A 443 -11.49 -48.51 -7.55
N ARG A 444 -12.41 -47.59 -7.22
CA ARG A 444 -13.74 -47.64 -7.83
C ARG A 444 -13.60 -47.24 -9.30
N ARG A 445 -13.58 -48.22 -10.21
CA ARG A 445 -13.89 -48.05 -11.63
C ARG A 445 -15.38 -47.66 -11.74
N GLY A 446 -15.69 -46.39 -11.51
CA GLY A 446 -16.96 -45.81 -11.91
C GLY A 446 -16.93 -45.51 -13.40
N GLU A 447 -17.50 -46.40 -14.21
CA GLU A 447 -17.88 -46.07 -15.59
C GLU A 447 -19.01 -45.05 -15.55
N TYR A 448 -18.66 -43.76 -15.59
CA TYR A 448 -19.57 -42.73 -16.08
C TYR A 448 -19.20 -42.45 -17.54
N ARG A 449 -19.96 -43.06 -18.45
CA ARG A 449 -20.05 -42.60 -19.84
C ARG A 449 -20.65 -41.19 -19.83
N ARG A 450 -20.01 -40.30 -20.61
CA ARG A 450 -20.42 -38.91 -20.81
C ARG A 450 -21.83 -38.78 -21.36
#